data_AF-A0A9D8LQ48-F1
#
_entry.id   AF-A0A9D8LQ48-F1
#
_cell.length_a   1.000
_cell.length_b   1.000
_cell.length_c   1.000
_cell.angle_alpha   90.00
_cell.angle_beta   90.00
_cell.angle_gamma   90.00
#
_symmetry.space_group_name_H-M   'P 1'
#
loop_
_entity.id
_entity.type
_entity.pdbx_description
1 polymer ?
#
loop_
_entity_poly.entity_id
_entity_poly.type
_entity_poly.pdbx_seq_one_letter_code
_entity_poly.pdbx_strand_id
1 'polypeptide(L)'
;MPPVNWSVRVYSRAQAAELAAIHPGTLDVRIHRMRDADVLFSERRNSRRVFSARDIAVLRTAYEIERAGRSWLDALGIAFNHLQEPPDADSLLILTPTPVRDSGGPRVANEVPATIERTTLVVPIGSIAADILNRIGHP
;
A
#
# COMPACT_ATOMS: atom_id res chain seq x y z
N MET A 1 17.21 6.61 22.16
CA MET A 1 15.87 6.19 21.68
C MET A 1 16.06 4.86 20.97
N PRO A 2 15.30 3.79 21.30
CA PRO A 2 15.47 2.52 20.61
C PRO A 2 15.16 2.72 19.11
N PRO A 3 15.87 2.00 18.21
CA PRO A 3 15.63 2.11 16.78
C PRO A 3 14.17 1.77 16.48
N VAL A 4 13.50 2.60 15.66
CA VAL A 4 12.15 2.29 15.17
C VAL A 4 12.22 0.97 14.42
N ASN A 5 11.53 -0.04 14.93
CA ASN A 5 11.58 -1.37 14.33
C ASN A 5 10.47 -1.48 13.27
N TRP A 6 10.89 -1.51 12.00
CA TRP A 6 10.05 -1.51 10.80
C TRP A 6 8.86 -2.47 10.88
N SER A 7 9.09 -3.68 11.36
CA SER A 7 8.10 -4.78 11.33
C SER A 7 7.41 -5.02 12.67
N VAL A 8 7.78 -4.32 13.74
CA VAL A 8 7.20 -4.54 15.06
C VAL A 8 5.83 -3.86 15.18
N ARG A 9 4.80 -4.67 15.44
CA ARG A 9 3.41 -4.22 15.52
C ARG A 9 3.09 -3.63 16.90
N VAL A 10 3.18 -2.31 17.03
CA VAL A 10 2.94 -1.55 18.26
C VAL A 10 1.97 -0.40 18.10
N TYR A 11 1.68 0.03 16.86
CA TYR A 11 0.80 1.16 16.60
C TYR A 11 -0.66 0.75 16.68
N SER A 12 -1.45 1.63 17.29
CA SER A 12 -2.89 1.50 17.34
C SER A 12 -3.51 1.77 15.97
N ARG A 13 -4.76 1.32 15.80
CA ARG A 13 -5.57 1.65 14.63
C ARG A 13 -5.65 3.15 14.34
N ALA A 14 -5.78 3.99 15.37
CA ALA A 14 -5.89 5.44 15.20
C ALA A 14 -4.60 6.03 14.63
N GLN A 15 -3.45 5.64 15.19
CA GLN A 15 -2.14 6.04 14.67
C GLN A 15 -1.92 5.52 13.24
N ALA A 16 -2.31 4.28 12.96
CA ALA A 16 -2.19 3.72 11.62
C ALA A 16 -3.03 4.48 10.60
N ALA A 17 -4.27 4.84 10.93
CA ALA A 17 -5.13 5.66 10.06
C ALA A 17 -4.51 7.05 9.78
N GLU A 18 -4.02 7.70 10.83
CA GLU A 18 -3.41 9.02 10.74
C GLU A 18 -2.12 9.03 9.92
N LEU A 19 -1.20 8.09 10.18
CA LEU A 19 0.09 8.00 9.51
C LEU A 19 -0.03 7.48 8.07
N ALA A 20 -1.01 6.63 7.80
CA ALA A 20 -1.31 6.16 6.45
C ALA A 20 -2.12 7.18 5.62
N ALA A 21 -2.52 8.30 6.21
CA ALA A 21 -3.40 9.31 5.59
C ALA A 21 -4.74 8.71 5.09
N ILE A 22 -5.31 7.77 5.84
CA ILE A 22 -6.59 7.12 5.55
C ILE A 22 -7.59 7.50 6.63
N HIS A 23 -8.79 7.93 6.23
CA HIS A 23 -9.86 8.22 7.19
C HIS A 23 -10.15 6.97 8.07
N PRO A 24 -10.29 7.09 9.40
CA PRO A 24 -10.43 5.93 10.28
C PRO A 24 -11.59 4.99 9.92
N GLY A 25 -12.74 5.53 9.50
CA GLY A 25 -13.87 4.73 9.03
C GLY A 25 -13.57 3.95 7.73
N THR A 26 -12.76 4.52 6.84
CA THR A 26 -12.31 3.84 5.62
C THR A 26 -11.37 2.69 5.96
N LEU A 27 -10.48 2.88 6.93
CA LEU A 27 -9.60 1.82 7.41
C LEU A 27 -10.42 0.67 8.05
N ASP A 28 -11.46 0.97 8.83
CA ASP A 28 -12.34 -0.07 9.41
C ASP A 28 -13.03 -0.89 8.32
N VAL A 29 -13.60 -0.22 7.31
CA VAL A 29 -14.26 -0.89 6.19
C VAL A 29 -13.27 -1.76 5.43
N ARG A 30 -12.04 -1.28 5.21
CA ARG A 30 -10.97 -2.05 4.56
C ARG A 30 -10.60 -3.28 5.37
N ILE A 31 -10.35 -3.15 6.67
CA ILE A 31 -10.06 -4.29 7.56
C ILE A 31 -11.22 -5.31 7.52
N HIS A 32 -12.47 -4.82 7.56
CA HIS A 32 -13.65 -5.68 7.54
C HIS A 32 -13.83 -6.43 6.21
N ARG A 33 -13.54 -5.79 5.08
CA ARG A 33 -13.65 -6.39 3.74
C ARG A 33 -12.49 -7.31 3.39
N MET A 34 -11.34 -7.09 4.03
CA MET A 34 -10.10 -7.83 3.77
C MET A 34 -9.80 -8.86 4.86
N ARG A 35 -10.81 -9.50 5.47
CA ARG A 35 -10.60 -10.45 6.58
C ARG A 35 -9.61 -11.57 6.25
N ASP A 36 -9.57 -11.99 4.99
CA ASP A 36 -8.68 -13.07 4.52
C ASP A 36 -7.28 -12.56 4.12
N ALA A 37 -7.05 -11.25 4.15
CA ALA A 37 -5.80 -10.60 3.77
C ALA A 37 -5.33 -9.55 4.81
N ASP A 38 -6.01 -9.43 5.95
CA ASP A 38 -5.71 -8.43 6.98
C ASP A 38 -4.35 -8.68 7.63
N VAL A 39 -3.84 -9.92 7.55
CA VAL A 39 -2.50 -10.33 7.97
C VAL A 39 -1.38 -9.59 7.24
N LEU A 40 -1.62 -9.12 6.02
CA LEU A 40 -0.65 -8.36 5.22
C LEU A 40 -0.32 -6.99 5.82
N PHE A 41 -1.25 -6.44 6.61
CA PHE A 41 -1.12 -5.07 7.11
C PHE A 41 -1.62 -4.89 8.55
N SER A 42 -1.92 -5.97 9.30
CA SER A 42 -2.33 -5.87 10.70
C SER A 42 -2.22 -7.21 11.43
N GLU A 43 -2.28 -7.17 12.77
CA GLU A 43 -2.45 -8.33 13.64
C GLU A 43 -3.58 -8.06 14.64
N ARG A 44 -4.28 -9.12 15.09
CA ARG A 44 -5.16 -9.03 16.25
C ARG A 44 -4.41 -9.46 17.51
N ARG A 45 -4.19 -8.55 18.46
CA ARG A 45 -3.60 -8.82 19.77
C ARG A 45 -4.55 -8.40 20.88
N ASN A 46 -4.93 -9.33 21.76
CA ASN A 46 -5.86 -9.08 22.87
C ASN A 46 -7.13 -8.32 22.43
N SER A 47 -7.77 -8.80 21.35
CA SER A 47 -8.96 -8.19 20.73
C SER A 47 -8.76 -6.80 20.09
N ARG A 48 -7.55 -6.25 20.07
CA ARG A 48 -7.21 -4.99 19.40
C ARG A 48 -6.43 -5.25 18.12
N ARG A 49 -6.57 -4.35 17.14
CA ARG A 49 -5.71 -4.34 15.94
C ARG A 49 -4.44 -3.56 16.21
N VAL A 50 -3.30 -4.17 15.88
CA VAL A 50 -1.98 -3.56 16.00
C VAL A 50 -1.27 -3.58 14.65
N PHE A 51 -0.48 -2.54 14.43
CA PHE A 51 0.18 -2.23 13.15
C PHE A 51 1.65 -1.92 13.40
N SER A 52 2.49 -2.24 12.43
CA SER A 52 3.91 -1.85 12.37
C SER A 52 4.11 -0.65 11.45
N ALA A 53 5.30 -0.05 11.45
CA ALA A 53 5.63 1.02 10.50
C ALA A 53 5.51 0.52 9.05
N ARG A 54 5.93 -0.73 8.80
CA ARG A 54 5.72 -1.44 7.54
C ARG A 54 4.25 -1.52 7.15
N ASP A 55 3.41 -2.01 8.05
CA ASP A 55 1.97 -2.16 7.78
C ASP A 55 1.33 -0.82 7.38
N ILE A 56 1.74 0.27 8.04
CA ILE A 56 1.28 1.63 7.75
C ILE A 56 1.77 2.11 6.37
N ALA A 57 3.04 1.86 6.04
CA ALA A 57 3.59 2.18 4.72
C ALA A 57 2.91 1.37 3.60
N VAL A 58 2.60 0.10 3.85
CA VAL A 58 1.81 -0.75 2.94
C VAL A 58 0.42 -0.15 2.71
N LEU A 59 -0.28 0.25 3.77
CA LEU A 59 -1.60 0.88 3.67
C LEU A 59 -1.58 2.18 2.86
N ARG A 60 -0.62 3.06 3.12
CA ARG A 60 -0.50 4.34 2.41
C ARG A 60 -0.12 4.15 0.95
N THR A 61 0.85 3.28 0.69
CA THR A 61 1.29 2.95 -0.67
C THR A 61 0.14 2.31 -1.47
N ALA A 62 -0.59 1.36 -0.88
CA ALA A 62 -1.76 0.77 -1.52
C ALA A 62 -2.86 1.81 -1.81
N TYR A 63 -3.00 2.82 -0.96
CA TYR A 63 -3.96 3.91 -1.19
C TYR A 63 -3.60 4.76 -2.40
N GLU A 64 -2.32 5.11 -2.58
CA GLU A 64 -1.86 5.81 -3.78
C GLU A 64 -2.04 4.97 -5.05
N ILE A 65 -1.72 3.67 -4.96
CA ILE A 65 -1.87 2.74 -6.10
C ILE A 65 -3.35 2.57 -6.49
N GLU A 66 -4.25 2.47 -5.52
CA GLU A 66 -5.71 2.38 -5.76
C GLU A 66 -6.26 3.66 -6.42
N ARG A 67 -5.82 4.84 -5.96
CA ARG A 67 -6.22 6.13 -6.56
C ARG A 67 -5.84 6.25 -8.03
N ALA A 68 -4.80 5.52 -8.45
CA ALA A 68 -4.38 5.41 -9.83
C ALA A 68 -5.12 4.33 -10.64
N GLY A 69 -6.20 3.76 -10.10
CA GLY A 69 -7.14 2.89 -10.82
C GLY A 69 -6.94 1.39 -10.60
N ARG A 70 -6.06 0.98 -9.68
CA ARG A 70 -5.87 -0.43 -9.31
C ARG A 70 -6.92 -0.86 -8.30
N SER A 71 -7.27 -2.15 -8.30
CA SER A 71 -8.14 -2.68 -7.24
C SER A 71 -7.39 -2.65 -5.90
N TRP A 72 -8.11 -2.44 -4.79
CA TRP A 72 -7.52 -2.36 -3.47
C TRP A 72 -6.71 -3.59 -3.07
N LEU A 73 -7.17 -4.80 -3.41
CA LEU A 73 -6.46 -6.05 -3.12
C LEU A 73 -5.15 -6.17 -3.93
N ASP A 74 -5.18 -5.80 -5.21
CA ASP A 74 -3.98 -5.77 -6.07
C ASP A 74 -2.96 -4.75 -5.53
N ALA A 75 -3.43 -3.54 -5.21
CA ALA A 75 -2.63 -2.49 -4.61
C ALA A 75 -1.97 -2.91 -3.29
N LEU A 76 -2.71 -3.59 -2.41
CA LEU A 76 -2.18 -4.14 -1.17
C LEU A 76 -1.11 -5.21 -1.39
N GLY A 77 -1.35 -6.15 -2.30
CA GLY A 77 -0.38 -7.21 -2.61
C GLY A 77 0.91 -6.64 -3.17
N ILE A 78 0.81 -5.68 -4.11
CA ILE A 78 1.95 -4.97 -4.68
C ILE A 78 2.73 -4.23 -3.57
N ALA A 79 2.05 -3.43 -2.76
CA ALA A 79 2.69 -2.65 -1.70
C ALA A 79 3.38 -3.56 -0.67
N PHE A 80 2.71 -4.63 -0.24
CA PHE A 80 3.25 -5.60 0.72
C PHE A 80 4.55 -6.22 0.18
N ASN A 81 4.55 -6.72 -1.05
CA ASN A 81 5.71 -7.41 -1.62
C ASN A 81 6.96 -6.50 -1.70
N HIS A 82 6.79 -5.20 -1.94
CA HIS A 82 7.90 -4.26 -2.12
C HIS A 82 8.34 -3.55 -0.83
N LEU A 83 7.65 -3.74 0.28
CA LEU A 83 7.94 -3.08 1.56
C LEU A 83 8.32 -4.06 2.67
N GLN A 84 8.81 -5.26 2.31
CA GLN A 84 9.30 -6.22 3.31
C GLN A 84 10.44 -5.64 4.16
N GLU A 85 11.28 -4.83 3.53
CA GLU A 85 12.34 -4.03 4.14
C GLU A 85 12.04 -2.53 3.96
N PRO A 86 12.55 -1.66 4.85
CA PRO A 86 12.38 -0.22 4.68
C PRO A 86 13.13 0.23 3.41
N PRO A 87 12.45 0.89 2.45
CA PRO A 87 13.10 1.36 1.23
C PRO A 87 13.99 2.58 1.50
N ASP A 88 14.95 2.83 0.61
CA ASP A 88 15.73 4.07 0.61
C ASP A 88 14.80 5.28 0.37
N ALA A 89 15.15 6.45 0.92
CA ALA A 89 14.27 7.62 0.94
C ALA A 89 13.88 8.15 -0.46
N ASP A 90 14.71 7.88 -1.47
CA ASP A 90 14.51 8.25 -2.87
C ASP A 90 13.93 7.10 -3.74
N SER A 91 13.61 5.96 -3.13
CA SER A 91 13.05 4.80 -3.85
C SER A 91 11.68 5.10 -4.46
N LEU A 92 11.54 4.71 -5.73
CA LEU A 92 10.31 4.83 -6.51
C LEU A 92 9.79 3.44 -6.88
N LEU A 93 8.49 3.21 -6.67
CA LEU A 93 7.79 2.04 -7.19
C LEU A 93 7.17 2.40 -8.54
N ILE A 94 7.64 1.73 -9.58
CA ILE A 94 7.18 1.93 -10.96
C ILE A 94 6.22 0.79 -11.32
N LEU A 95 4.98 1.13 -11.59
CA LEU A 95 3.93 0.18 -11.96
C LEU A 95 3.50 0.39 -13.40
N THR A 96 3.57 -0.68 -14.19
CA THR A 96 2.96 -0.71 -15.51
C THR A 96 1.44 -0.65 -15.36
N PRO A 97 0.69 -0.03 -16.29
CA PRO A 97 -0.76 0.04 -16.18
C PRO A 97 -1.38 -1.36 -16.31
N THR A 98 -2.44 -1.62 -15.54
CA THR A 98 -3.37 -2.72 -15.83
C THR A 98 -4.04 -2.40 -17.16
N PRO A 99 -4.43 -3.39 -17.98
CA PRO A 99 -5.31 -3.13 -19.12
C PRO A 99 -6.54 -2.34 -18.63
N VAL A 100 -6.62 -1.06 -19.04
CA VAL A 100 -7.74 -0.16 -18.73
C VAL A 100 -8.94 -0.60 -19.57
N ARG A 101 -10.17 -0.26 -19.20
CA ARG A 101 -11.39 -0.65 -19.94
C ARG A 101 -11.35 -0.35 -21.45
N ASP A 102 -10.54 0.60 -21.91
CA ASP A 102 -10.34 0.92 -23.33
C ASP A 102 -9.24 0.11 -24.05
N SER A 103 -8.51 -0.77 -23.35
CA SER A 103 -7.55 -1.69 -23.96
C SER A 103 -8.22 -2.94 -24.55
N GLY A 104 -9.55 -2.96 -24.63
CA GLY A 104 -10.32 -3.99 -25.35
C GLY A 104 -10.48 -5.33 -24.65
N GLY A 105 -10.15 -5.42 -23.36
CA GLY A 105 -10.23 -6.67 -22.57
C GLY A 105 -9.46 -7.85 -23.17
N PRO A 106 -9.53 -9.04 -22.57
CA PRO A 106 -9.01 -10.26 -23.19
C PRO A 106 -9.85 -10.58 -24.43
N ARG A 107 -9.23 -10.61 -25.62
CA ARG A 107 -9.88 -11.01 -26.87
C ARG A 107 -8.94 -11.84 -27.74
N VAL A 108 -9.50 -12.81 -28.46
CA VAL A 108 -8.78 -13.53 -29.53
C VAL A 108 -8.78 -12.62 -30.76
N ALA A 109 -7.60 -12.24 -31.23
CA ALA A 109 -7.42 -11.39 -32.40
C ALA A 109 -6.57 -12.10 -33.45
N ASN A 110 -6.95 -11.98 -34.72
CA ASN A 110 -6.21 -12.52 -35.86
C ASN A 110 -5.18 -11.52 -36.42
N GLU A 111 -5.08 -10.32 -35.81
CA GLU A 111 -4.20 -9.23 -36.20
C GLU A 111 -3.37 -8.76 -35.00
N VAL A 112 -2.14 -8.30 -35.28
CA VAL A 112 -1.23 -7.77 -34.24
C VAL A 112 -1.79 -6.43 -33.73
N PRO A 113 -2.04 -6.26 -32.42
CA PRO A 113 -2.52 -5.00 -31.87
C PRO A 113 -1.54 -3.86 -32.15
N ALA A 114 -2.05 -2.66 -32.46
CA ALA A 114 -1.22 -1.45 -32.51
C ALA A 114 -0.50 -1.23 -31.18
N THR A 115 0.72 -0.66 -31.22
CA THR A 115 1.49 -0.30 -30.03
C THR A 115 0.68 0.65 -29.15
N ILE A 116 0.22 0.17 -28.01
CA ILE A 116 -0.52 0.99 -27.03
C ILE A 116 0.51 1.78 -26.22
N GLU A 117 0.42 3.11 -26.23
CA GLU A 117 1.13 3.95 -25.27
C GLU A 117 0.70 3.59 -23.86
N ARG A 118 1.67 3.26 -22.99
CA ARG A 118 1.42 2.78 -21.64
C ARG A 118 1.69 3.89 -20.63
N THR A 119 0.63 4.41 -20.00
CA THR A 119 0.77 5.31 -18.86
C THR A 119 1.41 4.58 -17.68
N THR A 120 2.59 5.01 -17.26
CA THR A 120 3.28 4.41 -16.11
C THR A 120 2.87 5.14 -14.83
N LEU A 121 2.56 4.37 -13.78
CA LEU A 121 2.31 4.91 -12.46
C LEU A 121 3.62 4.88 -11.66
N VAL A 122 3.99 6.02 -11.07
CA VAL A 122 5.16 6.15 -10.21
C VAL A 122 4.71 6.53 -8.81
N VAL A 123 5.04 5.69 -7.82
CA VAL A 123 4.69 5.93 -6.41
C VAL A 123 5.98 6.11 -5.61
N PRO A 124 6.15 7.24 -4.88
CA PRO A 124 7.38 7.51 -4.14
C PRO A 124 7.39 6.78 -2.79
N ILE A 125 7.63 5.46 -2.82
CA ILE A 125 7.58 4.61 -1.63
C ILE A 125 8.63 4.97 -0.58
N GLY A 126 9.79 5.48 -1.01
CA GLY A 126 10.87 5.95 -0.15
C GLY A 126 10.45 7.14 0.71
N SER A 127 9.87 8.16 0.08
CA SER A 127 9.44 9.38 0.80
C SER A 127 8.25 9.10 1.70
N ILE A 128 7.34 8.21 1.30
CA ILE A 128 6.24 7.73 2.15
C ILE A 128 6.78 7.05 3.41
N ALA A 129 7.72 6.12 3.26
CA ALA A 129 8.32 5.41 4.39
C ALA A 129 9.09 6.37 5.31
N ALA A 130 9.88 7.28 4.73
CA ALA A 130 10.64 8.29 5.47
C ALA A 130 9.72 9.23 6.27
N ASP A 131 8.63 9.72 5.68
CA ASP A 131 7.64 10.56 6.37
C ASP A 131 7.02 9.83 7.57
N ILE A 132 6.61 8.57 7.38
CA ILE A 132 6.05 7.74 8.46
C ILE A 132 7.08 7.54 9.59
N LEU A 133 8.32 7.19 9.24
CA LEU A 133 9.38 6.96 10.22
C LEU A 133 9.73 8.24 10.99
N ASN A 134 9.77 9.40 10.31
CA ASN A 134 10.02 10.69 10.93
C ASN A 134 8.91 11.06 11.92
N ARG A 135 7.63 10.90 11.53
CA ARG A 135 6.48 11.17 12.41
C ARG A 135 6.38 10.22 13.60
N ILE A 136 6.88 9.00 13.46
CA ILE A 136 6.99 8.03 14.56
C ILE A 136 8.18 8.37 15.48
N GLY A 137 9.29 8.83 14.91
CA GLY A 137 10.52 9.19 15.62
C GLY A 137 10.44 10.52 16.38
N HIS A 138 9.48 11.37 16.03
CA HIS A 138 9.19 12.64 16.69
C HIS A 138 7.75 12.64 17.24
N PRO A 139 7.49 12.01 18.40
CA PRO A 139 6.20 12.07 19.06
C PRO A 139 5.87 13.48 19.58
#